data_AF-A0A0N8SRS8-F1
#
_entry.id   AF-A0A0N8SRS8-F1
#
_cell.length_a   1.000
_cell.length_b   1.000
_cell.length_c   1.000
_cell.angle_alpha   90.00
_cell.angle_beta   90.00
_cell.angle_gamma   90.00
#
_symmetry.space_group_name_H-M   'P 1'
#
loop_
_entity.id
_entity.type
_entity.pdbx_description
1 polymer ?
#
loop_
_entity_poly.entity_id
_entity_poly.type
_entity_poly.pdbx_seq_one_letter_code
_entity_poly.pdbx_strand_id
1 'polypeptide(L)'
;MSRQADAVVMIERQIAQIGTSQYPDAEFAKGMIQANYAHGLIDERQLVDFEDRANEAASRRRLALRRESMGRRLGALNLLHGGAQ
;
A
#
# COMPACT_ATOMS: atom_id res chain seq x y z
N MET A 1 -26.89 0.47 5.77
CA MET A 1 -25.86 0.37 4.70
C MET A 1 -26.00 -1.00 4.07
N SER A 2 -25.72 -1.13 2.76
CA SER A 2 -25.77 -2.43 2.08
C SER A 2 -24.44 -3.18 2.31
N ARG A 3 -24.47 -4.51 2.38
CA ARG A 3 -23.26 -5.34 2.57
C ARG A 3 -22.18 -5.06 1.52
N GLN A 4 -22.60 -4.75 0.29
CA GLN A 4 -21.72 -4.33 -0.79
C GLN A 4 -21.01 -3.00 -0.48
N ALA A 5 -21.74 -1.99 0.01
CA ALA A 5 -21.14 -0.70 0.35
C ALA A 5 -20.11 -0.86 1.47
N ASP A 6 -20.41 -1.70 2.48
CA ASP A 6 -19.50 -1.99 3.57
C ASP A 6 -18.23 -2.70 3.09
N ALA A 7 -18.36 -3.66 2.16
CA ALA A 7 -17.23 -4.35 1.53
C ALA A 7 -16.32 -3.39 0.75
N VAL A 8 -16.91 -2.52 -0.07
CA VAL A 8 -16.16 -1.50 -0.83
C VAL A 8 -15.39 -0.58 0.12
N VAL A 9 -16.05 -0.04 1.15
CA VAL A 9 -15.42 0.84 2.14
C VAL A 9 -14.26 0.14 2.86
N MET A 10 -14.43 -1.13 3.22
CA MET A 10 -13.38 -1.92 3.86
C MET A 10 -12.17 -2.11 2.94
N ILE A 11 -12.39 -2.46 1.67
CA ILE A 11 -11.31 -2.63 0.67
C ILE A 11 -10.56 -1.32 0.47
N GLU A 12 -11.29 -0.22 0.27
CA GLU A 12 -10.75 1.14 0.14
C GLU A 12 -9.85 1.50 1.33
N ARG A 13 -10.32 1.25 2.55
CA ARG A 13 -9.56 1.51 3.76
C ARG A 13 -8.28 0.67 3.83
N GLN A 14 -8.35 -0.60 3.43
CA GLN A 14 -7.18 -1.48 3.40
C GLN A 14 -6.13 -0.99 2.40
N ILE A 15 -6.55 -0.58 1.19
CA ILE A 15 -5.66 -0.01 0.18
C ILE A 15 -4.99 1.26 0.71
N ALA A 16 -5.74 2.15 1.36
CA ALA A 16 -5.18 3.36 1.96
C ALA A 16 -4.13 3.05 3.05
N GLN A 17 -4.34 2.00 3.85
CA GLN A 17 -3.39 1.58 4.89
C GLN A 17 -2.06 1.05 4.32
N ILE A 18 -2.08 0.40 3.14
CA ILE A 18 -0.83 0.01 2.46
C ILE A 18 0.06 1.23 2.23
N GLY A 19 -0.55 2.37 1.85
CA GLY A 19 0.15 3.62 1.57
C GLY A 19 0.91 4.22 2.76
N THR A 20 0.62 3.80 3.99
CA THR A 20 1.27 4.32 5.21
C THR A 20 2.08 3.25 5.94
N SER A 21 1.94 1.97 5.57
CA SER A 21 2.63 0.84 6.21
C SER A 21 4.16 0.91 6.05
N GLN A 22 4.88 0.40 7.06
CA GLN A 22 6.32 0.11 6.98
C GLN A 22 6.60 -1.17 6.17
N TYR A 23 5.61 -2.07 6.11
CA TYR A 23 5.64 -3.32 5.36
C TYR A 23 4.47 -3.32 4.37
N PRO A 24 4.56 -2.55 3.27
CA PRO A 24 3.50 -2.49 2.26
C PRO A 24 3.35 -3.83 1.54
N ASP A 25 2.26 -4.53 1.85
CA ASP A 25 1.89 -5.82 1.27
C ASP A 25 0.54 -5.74 0.56
N ALA A 26 0.57 -5.94 -0.75
CA ALA A 26 -0.63 -5.97 -1.58
C ALA A 26 -1.32 -7.34 -1.53
N GLU A 27 -0.63 -8.43 -1.22
CA GLU A 27 -1.18 -9.78 -1.28
C GLU A 27 -2.27 -9.98 -0.23
N PHE A 28 -2.09 -9.43 0.96
CA PHE A 28 -3.13 -9.42 1.98
C PHE A 28 -4.42 -8.72 1.49
N ALA A 29 -4.28 -7.56 0.85
CA ALA A 29 -5.44 -6.84 0.31
C ALA A 29 -6.09 -7.60 -0.86
N LYS A 30 -5.31 -8.24 -1.73
CA LYS A 30 -5.83 -9.08 -2.82
C LYS A 30 -6.67 -10.24 -2.30
N GLY A 31 -6.21 -10.93 -1.26
CA GLY A 31 -6.99 -12.00 -0.63
C GLY A 31 -8.37 -11.52 -0.16
N MET A 32 -8.44 -10.33 0.45
CA MET A 32 -9.71 -9.70 0.83
C MET A 32 -10.58 -9.33 -0.38
N ILE A 33 -9.99 -8.77 -1.44
CA ILE A 33 -10.72 -8.37 -2.65
C ILE A 33 -11.33 -9.61 -3.32
N GLN A 34 -10.53 -10.67 -3.51
CA GLN A 34 -10.96 -11.93 -4.10
C GLN A 34 -12.07 -12.61 -3.30
N ALA A 35 -12.01 -12.56 -1.97
CA ALA A 35 -13.10 -13.06 -1.12
C ALA A 35 -14.40 -12.30 -1.35
N ASN A 36 -14.36 -10.97 -1.45
CA ASN A 36 -15.56 -10.16 -1.70
C ASN A 36 -16.12 -10.38 -3.12
N TYR A 37 -15.27 -10.61 -4.11
CA TYR A 37 -15.69 -11.01 -5.45
C TYR A 37 -16.39 -12.38 -5.44
N ALA A 38 -15.79 -13.37 -4.77
CA ALA A 38 -16.38 -14.71 -4.64
C ALA A 38 -17.76 -14.70 -3.94
N HIS A 39 -17.99 -13.74 -3.04
CA HIS A 39 -19.28 -13.54 -2.38
C HIS A 39 -20.27 -12.69 -3.20
N GLY A 40 -19.91 -12.24 -4.40
CA GLY A 40 -20.76 -11.39 -5.25
C GLY A 40 -20.98 -9.98 -4.70
N LEU A 41 -20.11 -9.52 -3.80
CA LEU A 41 -20.19 -8.18 -3.20
C LEU A 41 -19.57 -7.12 -4.09
N ILE A 42 -18.67 -7.51 -4.99
CA ILE A 42 -18.06 -6.66 -6.01
C ILE A 42 -18.08 -7.40 -7.34
N ASP A 43 -18.10 -6.64 -8.45
CA ASP A 43 -18.02 -7.21 -9.79
C ASP A 43 -16.57 -7.41 -10.26
N GLU A 44 -16.40 -8.02 -11.43
CA GLU A 44 -15.09 -8.30 -12.03
C GLU A 44 -14.30 -7.01 -12.34
N ARG A 45 -14.99 -5.93 -12.74
CA ARG A 45 -14.33 -4.65 -13.01
C ARG A 45 -13.78 -4.05 -11.72
N GLN A 46 -14.56 -4.12 -10.64
CA GLN A 46 -14.15 -3.68 -9.31
C GLN A 46 -13.00 -4.53 -8.77
N LEU A 47 -13.03 -5.86 -8.97
CA LEU A 47 -11.92 -6.75 -8.62
C LEU A 47 -10.61 -6.26 -9.24
N VAL A 48 -10.58 -6.08 -10.57
CA VAL A 48 -9.36 -5.64 -11.27
C VAL A 48 -8.91 -4.25 -10.80
N ASP A 49 -9.83 -3.29 -10.69
CA ASP A 49 -9.51 -1.94 -10.21
C ASP A 49 -8.89 -1.96 -8.79
N PHE A 50 -9.47 -2.72 -7.87
CA PHE A 50 -8.95 -2.79 -6.51
C PHE A 50 -7.59 -3.50 -6.44
N GLU A 51 -7.37 -4.57 -7.21
CA GLU A 51 -6.07 -5.26 -7.25
C GLU A 51 -4.97 -4.36 -7.81
N ASP A 52 -5.25 -3.61 -8.88
CA ASP A 52 -4.32 -2.65 -9.48
C ASP A 52 -3.97 -1.53 -8.49
N ARG A 53 -4.99 -0.98 -7.83
CA ARG A 53 -4.79 0.09 -6.82
C ARG A 53 -4.02 -0.42 -5.60
N ALA A 54 -4.23 -1.65 -5.16
CA ALA A 54 -3.45 -2.26 -4.07
C ALA A 54 -1.97 -2.42 -4.46
N ASN A 55 -1.70 -2.93 -5.68
CA ASN A 55 -0.35 -3.05 -6.21
C ASN A 55 0.35 -1.70 -6.34
N GLU A 56 -0.36 -0.69 -6.83
CA GLU A 56 0.15 0.66 -6.99
C GLU A 56 0.49 1.29 -5.62
N ALA A 57 -0.43 1.21 -4.65
CA ALA A 57 -0.22 1.70 -3.30
C ALA A 57 1.03 1.08 -2.66
N ALA A 58 1.20 -0.24 -2.80
CA ALA A 58 2.37 -0.94 -2.29
C ALA A 58 3.65 -0.48 -2.98
N SER A 59 3.64 -0.36 -4.30
CA SER A 59 4.80 0.07 -5.09
C SER A 59 5.24 1.49 -4.75
N ARG A 60 4.29 2.43 -4.66
CA ARG A 60 4.54 3.82 -4.25
C ARG A 60 5.11 3.89 -2.83
N ARG A 61 4.56 3.13 -1.88
CA ARG A 61 5.07 3.12 -0.50
C ARG A 61 6.48 2.51 -0.40
N ARG A 62 6.75 1.40 -1.11
CA ARG A 62 8.12 0.81 -1.18
C ARG A 62 9.14 1.79 -1.76
N LEU A 63 8.75 2.58 -2.76
CA LEU A 63 9.62 3.62 -3.31
C LEU A 63 9.88 4.73 -2.29
N ALA A 64 8.85 5.21 -1.59
CA ALA A 64 8.99 6.22 -0.54
C ALA A 64 9.94 5.75 0.58
N LEU A 65 9.75 4.52 1.09
CA LEU A 65 10.62 3.92 2.11
C LEU A 65 12.08 3.82 1.65
N ARG A 66 12.31 3.45 0.38
CA ARG A 66 13.67 3.42 -0.20
C ARG A 66 14.30 4.81 -0.22
N ARG A 67 13.55 5.84 -0.63
CA ARG A 67 14.02 7.23 -0.64
C ARG A 67 14.33 7.74 0.75
N GLU A 68 13.46 7.48 1.73
CA GLU A 68 13.69 7.83 3.14
C GLU A 68 14.97 7.17 3.68
N SER A 69 15.16 5.87 3.39
CA SER A 69 16.35 5.12 3.80
C SER A 69 17.63 5.66 3.18
N MET A 70 17.62 5.97 1.88
CA MET A 70 18.75 6.58 1.18
C MET A 70 19.07 7.98 1.73
N GLY A 71 18.06 8.82 1.97
CA GLY A 71 18.25 10.14 2.56
C GLY A 71 18.91 10.07 3.93
N ARG A 72 18.47 9.14 4.80
CA ARG A 72 19.10 8.92 6.10
C ARG A 72 20.56 8.48 5.97
N ARG A 73 20.86 7.57 5.05
CA ARG A 73 22.24 7.11 4.78
C ARG A 73 23.15 8.26 4.32
N LEU A 74 22.68 9.09 3.40
CA LEU A 74 23.43 10.25 2.92
C LEU A 74 23.65 11.29 4.04
N GLY A 75 22.63 11.56 4.84
CA GLY A 75 22.76 12.43 6.01
C GLY A 75 23.78 11.92 7.03
N ALA A 76 23.77 10.62 7.32
CA ALA A 76 24.75 9.99 8.22
C ALA A 76 26.18 10.09 7.67
N LEU A 77 26.37 9.86 6.37
CA LEU A 77 27.69 10.01 5.73
C LEU A 77 28.20 11.47 5.77
N ASN A 78 27.32 12.45 5.57
CA ASN A 78 27.69 13.86 5.67
C ASN A 78 28.08 14.26 7.11
N LEU A 79 27.41 13.71 8.14
CA LEU A 79 27.80 13.95 9.53
C LEU A 79 29.17 13.34 9.87
N LEU A 80 29.47 12.15 9.34
CA LEU A 80 30.74 11.46 9.57
C LEU A 80 31.93 12.12 8.85
N HIS A 81 31.71 12.69 7.66
CA HIS A 81 32.78 13.32 6.87
C HIS A 81 32.83 14.86 6.97
N GLY A 82 31.76 15.50 7.46
CA GLY A 82 31.66 16.96 7.62
C GLY A 82 32.05 17.47 9.01
N GLY A 83 32.34 16.58 9.97
CA GLY A 83 32.89 16.92 11.29
C GLY A 83 34.42 17.00 11.35
N ALA A 84 35.09 16.91 10.19
CA ALA A 84 36.53 17.11 10.06
C ALA A 84 36.82 18.47 9.41
N GLN A 85 36.49 19.55 10.13
CA GLN A 85 36.99 20.90 9.87
C GLN A 85 37.30 21.58 11.19
#